data_AF-A0A645END8-F1
#
_entry.id   AF-A0A645END8-F1
#
_cell.length_a   1.000
_cell.length_b   1.000
_cell.length_c   1.000
_cell.angle_alpha   90.00
_cell.angle_beta   90.00
_cell.angle_gamma   90.00
#
_symmetry.space_group_name_H-M   'P 1'
#
loop_
_entity.id
_entity.type
_entity.pdbx_description
1 polymer ?
#
loop_
_entity_poly.entity_id
_entity_poly.type
_entity_poly.pdbx_seq_one_letter_code
_entity_poly.pdbx_strand_id
1 'polypeptide(L)' 'MSISGEDDELTPVEIDTITVGSDLAFEEIELGDGVFLQMFEMQDMQGYTAYSDVVMFEIANGEISTTVGFTD' A
#
# COMPACT_ATOMS: atom_id res chain seq x y z
N MET A 1 -5.80 16.39 -26.14
CA MET A 1 -7.00 16.00 -25.36
C MET A 1 -6.95 16.81 -24.08
N SER A 2 -7.78 17.85 -23.99
CA SER A 2 -7.90 18.67 -22.78
C SER A 2 -9.04 18.08 -21.96
N ILE A 3 -8.77 17.66 -20.73
CA ILE A 3 -9.82 17.28 -19.78
C ILE A 3 -10.26 18.57 -19.06
N SER A 4 -11.23 19.26 -19.65
CA SER A 4 -11.95 20.34 -18.97
C SER A 4 -13.06 19.70 -18.14
N GLY A 5 -12.98 19.87 -16.83
CA GLY A 5 -13.92 19.31 -15.85
C GLY A 5 -15.32 19.88 -15.99
N GLU A 6 -16.21 19.07 -16.56
CA GLU A 6 -17.67 19.26 -16.56
C GLU A 6 -18.42 17.92 -16.51
N ASP A 7 -17.76 16.85 -16.06
CA ASP A 7 -18.38 15.53 -15.86
C ASP A 7 -18.05 15.05 -14.43
N ASP A 8 -18.78 15.63 -13.46
CA ASP A 8 -18.70 15.31 -12.02
C ASP A 8 -19.33 13.93 -11.68
N GLU A 9 -19.68 13.11 -12.68
CA GLU A 9 -20.13 11.75 -12.45
C GLU A 9 -18.93 10.81 -12.36
N LEU A 10 -18.57 10.48 -11.11
CA LEU A 10 -17.66 9.37 -10.83
C LEU A 10 -18.19 8.10 -11.49
N THR A 11 -17.50 7.59 -12.50
CA THR A 11 -17.86 6.32 -13.12
C THR A 11 -17.45 5.18 -12.19
N PRO A 12 -18.36 4.24 -11.86
CA PRO A 12 -18.01 3.08 -11.07
C PRO A 12 -17.00 2.23 -11.84
N VAL A 13 -15.83 2.01 -11.26
CA VAL A 13 -14.87 1.02 -11.76
C VAL A 13 -15.38 -0.36 -11.35
N GLU A 14 -15.36 -1.35 -12.25
CA GLU A 14 -15.66 -2.73 -11.86
C GLU A 14 -14.65 -3.17 -10.79
N ILE A 15 -15.16 -3.50 -9.61
CA ILE A 15 -14.36 -3.99 -8.49
C ILE A 15 -14.28 -5.49 -8.64
N ASP A 16 -13.10 -6.01 -9.00
CA ASP A 16 -12.89 -7.46 -9.04
C ASP A 16 -12.91 -8.03 -7.61
N THR A 17 -13.50 -9.22 -7.45
CA THR A 17 -13.63 -9.90 -6.15
C THR A 17 -12.57 -10.98 -6.04
N ILE A 18 -11.52 -10.70 -5.26
CA ILE A 18 -10.52 -11.71 -4.92
C ILE A 18 -11.11 -12.65 -3.86
N THR A 19 -11.37 -13.89 -4.24
CA THR A 19 -11.84 -14.94 -3.32
C THR A 19 -10.67 -15.76 -2.82
N VAL A 20 -10.46 -15.81 -1.50
CA VAL A 20 -9.45 -16.67 -0.87
C VAL A 20 -9.91 -18.12 -0.94
N GLY A 21 -9.35 -18.89 -1.87
CA GLY A 21 -9.56 -20.32 -2.05
C GLY A 21 -8.62 -21.18 -1.19
N SER A 22 -8.87 -22.49 -1.15
CA SER A 22 -8.01 -23.46 -0.46
C SER A 22 -6.61 -23.61 -1.08
N ASP A 23 -6.42 -23.07 -2.27
CA ASP A 23 -5.19 -23.00 -3.06
C ASP A 23 -4.42 -21.67 -2.84
N LEU A 24 -5.03 -20.69 -2.18
CA LEU A 24 -4.36 -19.47 -1.74
C LEU A 24 -3.74 -19.69 -0.36
N ALA A 25 -2.42 -19.85 -0.35
CA ALA A 25 -1.62 -19.86 0.88
C ALA A 25 -1.05 -18.47 1.15
N PHE A 26 -1.26 -17.97 2.35
CA PHE A 26 -0.51 -16.84 2.89
C PHE A 26 0.63 -17.42 3.72
N GLU A 27 1.86 -17.03 3.39
CA GLU A 27 3.03 -17.40 4.19
C GLU A 27 3.51 -16.15 4.93
N GLU A 28 3.77 -16.34 6.22
CA GLU A 28 4.45 -15.33 7.03
C GLU A 28 5.95 -15.51 6.84
N ILE A 29 6.65 -14.41 6.55
CA ILE A 29 8.11 -14.41 6.48
C ILE A 29 8.66 -13.76 7.74
N GLU A 30 9.53 -14.48 8.44
CA GLU A 30 10.22 -13.93 9.62
C GLU A 30 11.27 -12.92 9.14
N LEU A 31 11.03 -11.64 9.43
CA LEU A 31 11.93 -10.55 9.08
C LEU A 31 13.11 -10.42 10.08
N GLY A 32 12.96 -11.00 11.27
CA GLY A 32 13.87 -10.82 12.40
C GLY A 32 13.73 -9.45 13.08
N ASP A 33 14.48 -9.25 14.16
CA ASP A 33 14.51 -7.97 14.86
C ASP A 33 15.24 -6.90 14.01
N GLY A 34 14.68 -5.70 13.96
CA GLY A 34 15.25 -4.61 13.17
C GLY A 34 14.28 -3.46 12.88
N VAL A 35 14.81 -2.41 12.24
CA VAL A 35 14.03 -1.25 11.78
C VAL A 35 13.82 -1.36 10.28
N PHE A 36 12.57 -1.26 9.85
CA PHE A 36 12.16 -1.43 8.46
C PHE A 36 11.39 -0.21 7.97
N LEU A 37 11.46 0.01 6.66
CA LEU A 37 10.70 1.05 5.97
C LEU A 37 9.74 0.40 4.97
N GLN A 38 8.47 0.77 5.04
CA GLN A 38 7.43 0.37 4.09
C GLN A 38 7.05 1.59 3.24
N MET A 39 6.98 1.39 1.92
CA MET A 39 6.47 2.36 0.95
C MET A 39 5.75 1.60 -0.17
N PHE A 40 4.68 2.17 -0.71
CA PHE A 40 4.02 1.68 -1.91
C PHE A 40 4.35 2.58 -3.10
N GLU A 41 4.64 1.96 -4.23
CA GLU A 41 4.72 2.61 -5.54
C GLU A 41 3.51 2.16 -6.36
N MET A 42 2.77 3.13 -6.90
CA MET A 42 1.69 2.88 -7.85
C MET A 42 2.10 3.41 -9.20
N GLN A 43 2.11 2.54 -10.21
CA GLN A 43 2.37 2.90 -11.60
C GLN A 43 1.10 2.79 -12.43
N ASP A 44 0.77 3.83 -13.20
CA ASP A 44 -0.35 3.80 -14.14
C ASP A 44 0.02 3.15 -15.49
N MET A 45 -0.97 2.89 -16.34
CA MET A 45 -0.77 2.28 -17.66
C MET A 45 0.07 3.13 -18.64
N GLN A 46 0.27 4.41 -18.34
CA GLN A 46 1.09 5.33 -19.13
C GLN A 46 2.53 5.41 -18.59
N GLY A 47 2.82 4.71 -17.49
CA GLY A 47 4.13 4.63 -16.86
C GLY A 47 4.38 5.71 -15.79
N TYR A 48 3.39 6.53 -15.44
CA TYR A 48 3.52 7.51 -14.36
C TYR A 48 3.47 6.84 -13.00
N THR A 49 4.35 7.26 -12.09
CA THR A 49 4.45 6.70 -10.74
C THR A 49 4.05 7.71 -9.67
N ALA A 50 3.33 7.21 -8.67
CA ALA A 50 3.04 7.90 -7.42
C ALA A 50 3.54 7.04 -6.25
N TYR A 51 4.11 7.68 -5.24
CA TYR A 51 4.65 7.02 -4.05
C TYR A 51 3.80 7.36 -2.83
N SER A 52 3.62 6.41 -1.92
CA SER A 52 3.07 6.70 -0.59
C SER A 52 4.09 7.44 0.27
N ASP A 53 3.61 8.02 1.37
CA ASP A 53 4.50 8.36 2.49
C ASP A 53 5.19 7.10 3.01
N VAL A 54 6.41 7.27 3.53
CA VAL A 54 7.20 6.18 4.11
C VAL A 54 6.75 5.94 5.55
N VAL A 55 6.47 4.68 5.87
CA VAL A 55 6.20 4.24 7.25
C VAL A 55 7.42 3.50 7.78
N MET A 56 7.89 3.90 8.96
CA MET A 56 8.95 3.19 9.67
C MET A 56 8.34 2.33 10.78
N PHE A 57 8.79 1.09 10.91
CA PHE A 57 8.40 0.21 12.00
C PHE A 57 9.61 -0.56 12.54
N GLU A 58 9.57 -0.88 13.82
CA GLU A 58 10.59 -1.65 14.52
C GLU A 58 10.01 -3.00 14.94
N ILE A 59 10.79 -4.06 14.73
CA ILE A 59 10.55 -5.40 15.24
C ILE A 59 11.54 -5.65 16.38
N ALA A 60 11.03 -5.93 17.57
CA ALA A 60 11.86 -6.31 18.72
C ALA A 60 11.19 -7.45 19.49
N ASN A 61 11.91 -8.55 19.67
CA ASN A 61 11.41 -9.77 20.33
C ASN A 61 10.09 -10.28 19.71
N GLY A 62 9.94 -10.15 18.40
CA GLY A 62 8.73 -10.56 17.67
C GLY A 62 7.52 -9.63 17.82
N GLU A 63 7.67 -8.47 18.49
CA GLU A 63 6.64 -7.43 18.56
C GLU A 63 6.91 -6.34 17.52
N ILE A 64 5.88 -5.93 16.77
CA ILE A 64 5.96 -4.86 15.77
C ILE A 64 5.42 -3.57 16.39
N SER A 65 6.22 -2.50 16.33
CA SER A 65 5.81 -1.15 16.75
C SER A 65 6.06 -0.13 15.64
N THR A 66 5.23 0.91 15.58
CA THR A 66 5.40 2.03 14.65
C THR A 66 5.00 3.32 15.35
N THR A 67 5.58 4.44 14.93
CA THR A 67 5.20 5.77 15.39
C THR A 67 4.55 6.51 14.24
N VAL A 68 3.27 6.87 14.41
CA VAL A 68 2.52 7.64 13.42
C VAL A 68 2.54 9.10 13.85
N GLY A 69 3.26 9.94 13.09
CA GLY A 69 3.41 11.37 13.33
C GLY A 69 4.78 11.78 13.87
N PHE A 70 5.32 12.87 13.34
CA PHE A 70 6.44 13.58 13.94
C PHE A 70 5.88 14.39 15.12
N THR A 71 6.32 14.10 16.35
CA THR A 71 6.15 15.09 17.44
C THR A 71 7.27 16.11 17.28
N ASP A 72 6.89 17.40 17.24
CA ASP A 72 7.78 18.56 17.09
C ASP A 72 9.04 18.50 17.98
#